data_AF-A0A523HIN3-F1
#
_entry.id   AF-A0A523HIN3-F1
#
_cell.length_a   1.000
_cell.length_b   1.000
_cell.length_c   1.000
_cell.angle_alpha   90.00
_cell.angle_beta   90.00
_cell.angle_gamma   90.00
#
_symmetry.space_group_name_H-M   'P 1'
#
loop_
_entity.id
_entity.type
_entity.pdbx_description
1 polymer ?
#
loop_
_entity_poly.entity_id
_entity_poly.type
_entity_poly.pdbx_seq_one_letter_code
_entity_poly.pdbx_strand_id
1 'polypeptide(L)'
;MRKIMTLAFALLFAFSLVAISNSTATEKAEQAVAAVDWNAFSKNLKQALQSENDGLRQSAMRHIIRYGDKVNVGDGMLEILRTYRSDDDLQARRLALAALPKTGSRLAIGFLRNAVKFEKSEVLKRQIQFILAEDAATRN
;
A
#
# COMPACT_ATOMS: atom_id res chain seq x y z
N MET A 1 28.45 -43.09 -14.14
CA MET A 1 27.11 -42.69 -14.62
C MET A 1 26.01 -42.80 -13.54
N ARG A 2 25.85 -43.94 -12.83
CA ARG A 2 24.82 -44.10 -11.78
C ARG A 2 24.80 -43.05 -10.66
N LYS A 3 25.96 -42.56 -10.20
CA LYS A 3 26.06 -41.55 -9.11
C LYS A 3 25.67 -40.12 -9.53
N ILE A 4 25.85 -39.77 -10.81
CA ILE A 4 25.49 -38.43 -11.34
C ILE A 4 23.97 -38.36 -11.53
N MET A 5 23.35 -39.46 -11.98
CA MET A 5 21.90 -39.55 -12.18
C MET A 5 21.12 -39.50 -10.85
N THR A 6 21.66 -40.08 -9.78
CA THR A 6 21.05 -40.02 -8.44
C THR A 6 21.18 -38.64 -7.80
N LEU A 7 22.31 -37.95 -7.99
CA LEU A 7 22.49 -36.57 -7.50
C LEU A 7 21.59 -35.57 -8.25
N ALA A 8 21.45 -35.73 -9.57
CA ALA A 8 20.54 -34.91 -10.38
C ALA A 8 19.07 -35.11 -9.99
N PHE A 9 18.67 -36.36 -9.70
CA PHE A 9 17.31 -36.67 -9.25
C PHE A 9 17.01 -36.11 -7.85
N ALA A 10 17.97 -36.18 -6.91
CA ALA A 10 17.84 -35.60 -5.58
C ALA A 10 17.73 -34.07 -5.61
N LEU A 11 18.49 -33.40 -6.49
CA LEU A 11 18.39 -31.96 -6.71
C LEU A 11 17.04 -31.54 -7.32
N LEU A 12 16.54 -32.29 -8.31
CA LEU A 12 15.23 -32.06 -8.90
C LEU A 12 14.10 -32.25 -7.89
N PHE A 13 14.22 -33.25 -7.02
CA PHE A 13 13.25 -33.54 -5.96
C PHE A 13 13.28 -32.48 -4.83
N ALA A 14 14.47 -32.00 -4.45
CA ALA A 14 14.58 -30.91 -3.48
C ALA A 14 14.02 -29.59 -4.04
N PHE A 15 14.29 -29.29 -5.32
CA PHE A 15 13.75 -28.11 -5.99
C PHE A 15 12.22 -28.17 -6.13
N SER A 16 11.67 -29.33 -6.49
CA SER A 16 10.22 -29.52 -6.56
C SER A 16 9.56 -29.40 -5.18
N LEU A 17 10.17 -29.93 -4.10
CA LEU A 17 9.65 -29.73 -2.74
C LEU A 17 9.62 -28.25 -2.33
N VAL A 18 10.69 -27.50 -2.61
CA VAL A 18 10.73 -26.06 -2.31
C VAL A 18 9.67 -25.29 -3.09
N ALA A 19 9.50 -25.63 -4.38
CA ALA A 19 8.46 -25.01 -5.22
C ALA A 19 7.04 -25.33 -4.71
N ILE A 20 6.76 -26.58 -4.31
CA ILE A 20 5.46 -27.00 -3.76
C ILE A 20 5.19 -26.35 -2.39
N SER A 21 6.21 -26.21 -1.53
CA SER A 21 6.04 -25.50 -0.25
C SER A 21 5.74 -24.02 -0.44
N ASN A 22 6.34 -23.37 -1.43
CA ASN A 22 6.04 -21.98 -1.75
C ASN A 22 4.65 -21.82 -2.36
N SER A 23 4.24 -22.71 -3.28
CA SER A 23 2.90 -22.63 -3.91
C SER A 23 1.78 -22.81 -2.88
N THR A 24 1.95 -23.73 -1.93
CA THR A 24 0.98 -23.92 -0.86
C THR A 24 0.93 -22.76 0.13
N ALA A 25 2.05 -22.08 0.39
CA ALA A 25 2.07 -20.86 1.21
C ALA A 25 1.38 -19.67 0.52
N THR A 26 1.58 -19.51 -0.79
CA THR A 26 0.91 -18.46 -1.58
C THR A 26 -0.59 -18.71 -1.68
N GLU A 27 -1.01 -19.93 -1.96
CA GLU A 27 -2.44 -20.29 -2.01
C GLU A 27 -3.14 -20.04 -0.68
N LYS A 28 -2.50 -20.41 0.44
CA LYS A 28 -3.04 -20.14 1.78
C LYS A 28 -3.14 -18.65 2.08
N ALA A 29 -2.15 -17.86 1.66
CA ALA A 29 -2.18 -16.41 1.83
C ALA A 29 -3.31 -15.78 1.00
N GLU A 30 -3.50 -16.21 -0.24
CA GLU A 30 -4.59 -15.75 -1.11
C GLU A 30 -5.96 -16.12 -0.54
N GLN A 31 -6.13 -17.35 -0.05
CA GLN A 31 -7.35 -17.78 0.62
C GLN A 31 -7.63 -16.96 1.88
N ALA A 32 -6.59 -16.68 2.69
CA ALA A 32 -6.74 -15.84 3.88
C ALA A 32 -7.17 -14.41 3.52
N VAL A 33 -6.58 -13.80 2.48
CA VAL A 33 -6.96 -12.48 1.98
C VAL A 33 -8.39 -12.48 1.41
N ALA A 34 -8.79 -13.55 0.72
CA ALA A 34 -10.14 -13.72 0.20
C ALA A 34 -11.20 -13.86 1.31
N ALA A 35 -10.82 -14.43 2.45
CA ALA A 35 -11.69 -14.60 3.61
C ALA A 35 -11.81 -13.35 4.50
N VAL A 36 -11.07 -12.27 4.22
CA VAL A 36 -11.14 -11.02 5.01
C VAL A 36 -12.50 -10.35 4.83
N ASP A 37 -13.12 -9.96 5.95
CA ASP A 37 -14.23 -9.00 5.94
C ASP A 37 -13.69 -7.59 5.68
N TRP A 38 -13.68 -7.22 4.40
CA TRP A 38 -13.18 -5.92 3.93
C TRP A 38 -13.99 -4.73 4.43
N ASN A 39 -15.26 -4.92 4.78
CA ASN A 39 -16.08 -3.85 5.35
C ASN A 39 -15.68 -3.56 6.79
N ALA A 40 -15.54 -4.61 7.61
CA ALA A 40 -15.05 -4.47 8.98
C ALA A 40 -13.61 -3.93 8.99
N PHE A 41 -12.74 -4.42 8.10
CA PHE A 41 -11.38 -3.93 7.96
C PHE A 41 -11.33 -2.45 7.60
N SER A 42 -12.12 -2.01 6.62
CA SER A 42 -12.23 -0.60 6.22
C SER A 42 -12.71 0.30 7.36
N LYS A 43 -13.71 -0.13 8.13
CA LYS A 43 -14.21 0.58 9.31
C LYS A 43 -13.11 0.77 10.37
N ASN A 44 -12.34 -0.29 10.63
CA ASN A 44 -11.24 -0.24 11.59
C ASN A 44 -10.09 0.65 11.11
N LEU A 45 -9.78 0.65 9.81
CA LEU A 45 -8.81 1.58 9.23
C LEU A 45 -9.23 3.03 9.41
N LYS A 46 -10.51 3.36 9.17
CA LYS A 46 -11.03 4.70 9.41
C LYS A 46 -10.85 5.11 10.88
N GLN A 47 -11.18 4.24 11.83
CA GLN A 47 -10.98 4.52 13.25
C GLN A 47 -9.49 4.69 13.60
N ALA A 48 -8.62 3.86 13.03
CA ALA A 48 -7.18 3.94 13.23
C ALA A 48 -6.58 5.26 12.70
N LEU A 49 -7.06 5.76 11.56
CA LEU A 49 -6.66 7.05 11.00
C LEU A 49 -7.04 8.25 11.89
N GLN A 50 -8.14 8.13 12.64
CA GLN A 50 -8.62 9.15 13.59
C GLN A 50 -7.97 9.02 14.97
N SER A 51 -7.05 8.09 15.16
CA SER A 51 -6.40 7.88 16.45
C SER A 51 -5.35 8.96 16.75
N GLU A 52 -5.26 9.36 18.00
CA GLU A 52 -4.15 10.18 18.52
C GLU A 52 -2.80 9.43 18.48
N ASN A 53 -2.81 8.10 18.34
CA ASN A 53 -1.58 7.32 18.23
C ASN A 53 -1.00 7.38 16.82
N ASP A 54 0.15 8.03 16.66
CA ASP A 54 0.84 8.18 15.38
C ASP A 54 1.17 6.84 14.72
N GLY A 55 1.63 5.87 15.51
CA GLY A 55 1.94 4.52 15.03
C GLY A 55 0.72 3.82 14.44
N LEU A 56 -0.45 4.00 15.05
CA LEU A 56 -1.71 3.44 14.56
C LEU A 56 -2.16 4.13 13.26
N ARG A 57 -2.09 5.46 13.18
CA ARG A 57 -2.37 6.20 11.93
C ARG A 57 -1.44 5.77 10.80
N GLN A 58 -0.15 5.68 11.07
CA GLN A 58 0.84 5.24 10.10
C GLN A 58 0.62 3.79 9.67
N SER A 59 0.26 2.90 10.60
CA SER A 59 -0.09 1.51 10.26
C SER A 59 -1.30 1.46 9.34
N ALA A 60 -2.34 2.25 9.62
CA ALA A 60 -3.52 2.35 8.77
C ALA A 60 -3.15 2.81 7.35
N MET A 61 -2.31 3.85 7.22
CA MET A 61 -1.82 4.31 5.91
C MET A 61 -1.05 3.23 5.15
N ARG A 62 -0.21 2.43 5.82
CA ARG A 62 0.50 1.29 5.17
C ARG A 62 -0.48 0.23 4.67
N HIS A 63 -1.54 -0.06 5.41
CA HIS A 63 -2.58 -0.98 4.95
C HIS A 63 -3.37 -0.45 3.76
N ILE A 64 -3.68 0.85 3.73
CA ILE A 64 -4.31 1.51 2.58
C ILE A 64 -3.41 1.43 1.35
N ILE A 65 -2.11 1.63 1.52
CA ILE A 65 -1.14 1.48 0.41
C ILE A 65 -1.17 0.07 -0.16
N ARG A 66 -1.27 -0.95 0.70
CA ARG A 66 -1.23 -2.36 0.31
C ARG A 66 -2.54 -2.86 -0.28
N TYR A 67 -3.67 -2.42 0.25
CA TYR A 67 -5.00 -2.98 -0.03
C TYR A 67 -5.99 -1.95 -0.59
N GLY A 68 -5.50 -0.87 -1.20
CA GLY A 68 -6.31 0.26 -1.66
C GLY A 68 -7.48 -0.11 -2.59
N ASP A 69 -7.33 -1.18 -3.37
CA ASP A 69 -8.38 -1.72 -4.25
C ASP A 69 -9.53 -2.41 -3.51
N LYS A 70 -9.32 -2.76 -2.22
CA LYS A 70 -10.27 -3.52 -1.40
C LYS A 70 -10.86 -2.72 -0.24
N VAL A 71 -10.23 -1.60 0.12
CA VAL A 71 -10.63 -0.81 1.29
C VAL A 71 -11.32 0.48 0.90
N ASN A 72 -12.35 0.86 1.65
CA ASN A 72 -13.03 2.14 1.51
C ASN A 72 -12.90 2.95 2.81
N VAL A 73 -12.03 3.97 2.79
CA VAL A 73 -11.77 4.81 3.97
C VAL A 73 -12.65 6.05 4.05
N GLY A 74 -13.46 6.35 3.03
CA GLY A 74 -14.39 7.49 3.02
C GLY A 74 -13.76 8.82 3.46
N ASP A 75 -14.36 9.43 4.47
CA ASP A 75 -13.92 10.66 5.16
C ASP A 75 -12.59 10.49 5.92
N GLY A 76 -12.14 9.28 6.23
CA GLY A 76 -10.81 9.01 6.79
C GLY A 76 -9.67 9.52 5.88
N MET A 77 -9.93 9.71 4.58
CA MET A 77 -9.00 10.37 3.66
C MET A 77 -8.58 11.78 4.14
N LEU A 78 -9.45 12.50 4.87
CA LEU A 78 -9.14 13.82 5.42
C LEU A 78 -8.01 13.77 6.45
N GLU A 79 -7.90 12.69 7.24
CA GLU A 79 -6.80 12.51 8.19
C GLU A 79 -5.45 12.26 7.49
N ILE A 80 -5.49 11.57 6.35
CA ILE A 80 -4.31 11.36 5.51
C ILE A 80 -3.85 12.71 4.93
N LEU A 81 -4.79 13.54 4.44
CA LEU A 81 -4.49 14.89 3.96
C LEU A 81 -3.93 15.78 5.08
N ARG A 82 -4.50 15.71 6.28
CA ARG A 82 -4.03 16.46 7.45
C ARG A 82 -2.58 16.10 7.78
N THR A 83 -2.27 14.81 7.79
CA THR A 83 -0.91 14.28 8.02
C THR A 83 0.05 14.80 6.94
N TYR A 84 -0.29 14.68 5.66
CA TYR A 84 0.55 15.20 4.58
C TYR A 84 0.86 16.71 4.72
N ARG A 85 -0.13 17.50 5.13
CA ARG A 85 -0.04 18.97 5.17
C ARG A 85 0.69 19.50 6.41
N SER A 86 0.52 18.82 7.56
CA SER A 86 0.76 19.46 8.86
C SER A 86 1.68 18.66 9.79
N ASP A 87 2.06 17.44 9.41
CA ASP A 87 3.01 16.65 10.20
C ASP A 87 4.43 17.21 10.03
N ASP A 88 5.18 17.33 11.12
CA ASP A 88 6.55 17.85 11.08
C ASP A 88 7.54 16.79 10.56
N ASP A 89 7.20 15.49 10.68
CA ASP A 89 8.02 14.41 10.17
C ASP A 89 7.83 14.24 8.65
N LEU A 90 8.92 14.47 7.92
CA LEU A 90 8.96 14.25 6.47
C LEU A 90 8.57 12.83 6.08
N GLN A 91 8.89 11.81 6.87
CA GLN A 91 8.53 10.42 6.58
C GLN A 91 7.04 10.17 6.76
N ALA A 92 6.42 10.72 7.80
CA ALA A 92 4.97 10.67 7.98
C ALA A 92 4.24 11.36 6.81
N ARG A 93 4.70 12.55 6.39
CA ARG A 93 4.15 13.25 5.21
C ARG A 93 4.30 12.42 3.93
N ARG A 94 5.46 11.77 3.74
CA ARG A 94 5.75 10.93 2.58
C ARG A 94 4.86 9.69 2.54
N LEU A 95 4.63 9.06 3.69
CA LEU A 95 3.73 7.92 3.85
C LEU A 95 2.29 8.32 3.51
N ALA A 96 1.83 9.46 4.03
CA ALA A 96 0.52 10.00 3.71
C ALA A 96 0.38 10.24 2.19
N LEU A 97 1.38 10.84 1.57
CA LEU A 97 1.39 11.08 0.13
C LEU A 97 1.31 9.80 -0.70
N ALA A 98 1.93 8.71 -0.24
CA ALA A 98 1.82 7.39 -0.88
C ALA A 98 0.43 6.75 -0.68
N ALA A 99 -0.24 7.01 0.43
CA ALA A 99 -1.57 6.48 0.73
C ALA A 99 -2.70 7.21 -0.01
N LEU A 100 -2.59 8.54 -0.20
CA LEU A 100 -3.62 9.36 -0.84
C LEU A 100 -4.16 8.81 -2.18
N PRO A 101 -3.34 8.49 -3.20
CA PRO A 101 -3.86 7.95 -4.46
C PRO A 101 -4.54 6.59 -4.29
N LYS A 102 -4.15 5.80 -3.28
CA LYS A 102 -4.73 4.48 -3.00
C LYS A 102 -6.09 4.54 -2.33
N THR A 103 -6.56 5.73 -1.92
CA THR A 103 -7.94 5.93 -1.46
C THR A 103 -8.97 5.95 -2.58
N GLY A 104 -8.54 6.07 -3.86
CA GLY A 104 -9.43 6.27 -5.00
C GLY A 104 -10.14 7.63 -5.01
N SER A 105 -9.82 8.53 -4.09
CA SER A 105 -10.52 9.82 -3.96
C SER A 105 -10.06 10.83 -5.00
N ARG A 106 -10.99 11.26 -5.88
CA ARG A 106 -10.75 12.37 -6.82
C ARG A 106 -10.43 13.69 -6.10
N LEU A 107 -10.97 13.87 -4.88
CA LEU A 107 -10.68 15.04 -4.05
C LEU A 107 -9.21 15.06 -3.62
N ALA A 108 -8.65 13.91 -3.24
CA ALA A 108 -7.23 13.81 -2.89
C ALA A 108 -6.34 14.21 -4.06
N ILE A 109 -6.61 13.69 -5.27
CA ILE A 109 -5.86 14.05 -6.48
C ILE A 109 -6.02 15.54 -6.83
N GLY A 110 -7.24 16.09 -6.72
CA GLY A 110 -7.51 17.50 -6.92
C GLY A 110 -6.73 18.40 -5.95
N PHE A 111 -6.66 17.99 -4.68
CA PHE A 111 -5.85 18.67 -3.67
C PHE A 111 -4.37 18.66 -4.03
N LEU A 112 -3.80 17.50 -4.41
CA LEU A 112 -2.39 17.37 -4.78
C LEU A 112 -1.99 18.26 -5.97
N ARG A 113 -2.90 18.41 -6.95
CA ARG A 113 -2.70 19.31 -8.10
C ARG A 113 -2.50 20.78 -7.70
N ASN A 114 -3.13 21.21 -6.61
CA ASN A 114 -2.93 22.54 -6.05
C ASN A 114 -1.73 22.58 -5.11
N ALA A 115 -1.56 21.56 -4.27
CA ALA A 115 -0.49 21.49 -3.27
C ALA A 115 0.92 21.55 -3.88
N VAL A 116 1.13 20.93 -5.05
CA VAL A 116 2.45 20.91 -5.73
C VAL A 116 3.03 22.30 -6.00
N LYS A 117 2.19 23.32 -6.14
CA LYS A 117 2.60 24.72 -6.40
C LYS A 117 3.23 25.38 -5.17
N PHE A 118 2.92 24.87 -3.98
CA PHE A 118 3.29 25.45 -2.69
C PHE A 118 4.19 24.52 -1.86
N GLU A 119 4.43 23.29 -2.32
CA GLU A 119 5.30 22.34 -1.64
C GLU A 119 6.76 22.82 -1.67
N LYS A 120 7.33 23.01 -0.48
CA LYS A 120 8.72 23.47 -0.29
C LYS A 120 9.73 22.33 -0.30
N SER A 121 9.29 21.12 0.05
CA SER A 121 10.15 19.94 0.00
C SER A 121 10.25 19.44 -1.43
N GLU A 122 11.43 19.57 -2.03
CA GLU A 122 11.70 19.08 -3.39
C GLU A 122 11.48 17.56 -3.54
N VAL A 123 11.66 16.80 -2.45
CA VAL A 123 11.37 15.36 -2.44
C VAL A 123 9.87 15.10 -2.56
N LEU A 124 9.06 15.77 -1.74
CA LEU A 124 7.60 15.61 -1.79
C LEU A 124 7.03 16.17 -3.09
N LYS A 125 7.54 17.30 -3.58
CA LYS A 125 7.13 17.91 -4.84
C LYS A 125 7.29 16.95 -6.02
N ARG A 126 8.44 16.27 -6.13
CA ARG A 126 8.66 15.25 -7.17
C ARG A 126 7.70 14.08 -7.04
N GLN A 127 7.45 13.62 -5.81
CA GLN A 127 6.50 12.53 -5.58
C GLN A 127 5.07 12.93 -5.95
N ILE A 128 4.63 14.16 -5.66
CA ILE A 128 3.33 14.66 -6.11
C ILE A 128 3.25 14.69 -7.63
N GLN A 129 4.29 15.20 -8.30
CA GLN A 129 4.34 15.24 -9.77
C GLN A 129 4.23 13.84 -10.38
N PHE A 130 4.94 12.85 -9.81
CA PHE A 130 4.84 11.46 -10.21
C PHE A 130 3.40 10.92 -10.08
N ILE A 131 2.78 11.11 -8.91
CA ILE A 131 1.39 10.67 -8.66
C ILE A 131 0.41 11.32 -9.67
N LEU A 132 0.58 12.61 -9.95
CA LEU A 132 -0.30 13.32 -10.88
C LEU A 132 -0.10 12.87 -12.33
N ALA A 133 1.13 12.50 -12.72
CA ALA A 133 1.42 11.95 -14.03
C ALA A 133 0.81 10.55 -14.19
N GLU A 134 0.92 9.70 -13.16
CA GLU A 134 0.31 8.37 -13.12
C GLU A 134 -1.23 8.46 -13.21
N ASP A 135 -1.87 9.34 -12.42
CA ASP A 135 -3.32 9.57 -12.49
C ASP A 135 -3.76 10.05 -13.89
N ALA A 136 -2.99 10.93 -14.53
CA ALA A 136 -3.29 11.39 -15.88
C ALA A 136 -3.17 10.26 -16.92
N ALA A 137 -2.18 9.37 -16.79
CA ALA A 137 -1.97 8.25 -17.70
C ALA A 137 -3.09 7.20 -17.61
N THR A 138 -3.64 6.97 -16.42
CA THR A 138 -4.73 5.99 -16.21
C THR A 138 -6.12 6.45 -16.67
N ARG A 139 -6.28 7.73 -17.03
CA ARG A 139 -7.58 8.30 -17.46
C ARG A 139 -7.73 8.45 -18.98
N ASN A 140 -6.68 8.15 -19.75
CA ASN A 140 -6.70 8.11 -21.21
C ASN A 140 -6.91 6.68 -21.69
#